data_AF-A0A5C3DUD8-F1
#
_entry.id   AF-A0A5C3DUD8-F1
#
_cell.length_a   1.000
_cell.length_b   1.000
_cell.length_c   1.000
_cell.angle_alpha   90.00
_cell.angle_beta   90.00
_cell.angle_gamma   90.00
#
_symmetry.space_group_name_H-M   'P 1'
#
loop_
_entity.id
_entity.type
_entity.pdbx_description
1 polymer ?
#
loop_
_entity_poly.entity_id
_entity_poly.type
_entity_poly.pdbx_seq_one_letter_code
_entity_poly.pdbx_strand_id
1 'polypeptide(L)'
;MKINVALIATCFAFVATTVAAGWTEDASGQIYSKYCDKHGELASTTHVCFATNDSNFASTVTSASDFQGYFSADKKEFVLIPNKGKASIVTDSVTLIVTFDTKPVFEGLGEHCSLVEFLQYGKKVTDAGGIVCQPGGRAIGWFGDVYGEPTSGSKGNGQPGPPPGF
;
A
#
# COMPACT_ATOMS: atom_id res chain seq x y z
N MET A 1 -58.59 -3.64 26.48
CA MET A 1 -57.85 -2.62 25.70
C MET A 1 -56.80 -3.35 24.87
N LYS A 2 -56.79 -3.16 23.55
CA LYS A 2 -55.81 -3.77 22.63
C LYS A 2 -54.90 -2.65 22.13
N ILE A 3 -53.65 -2.62 22.60
CA ILE A 3 -52.65 -1.67 22.14
C ILE A 3 -51.79 -2.40 21.12
N ASN A 4 -51.92 -1.97 19.87
CA ASN A 4 -51.13 -2.45 18.74
C ASN A 4 -49.69 -1.95 18.91
N VAL A 5 -48.73 -2.87 19.03
CA VAL A 5 -47.30 -2.55 19.05
C VAL A 5 -46.85 -2.45 17.59
N ALA A 6 -46.57 -1.23 17.13
CA ALA A 6 -45.96 -0.98 15.84
C ALA A 6 -44.44 -1.26 15.94
N LEU A 7 -43.97 -2.29 15.24
CA LEU A 7 -42.55 -2.58 15.06
C LEU A 7 -41.97 -1.58 14.05
N ILE A 8 -41.18 -0.63 14.52
CA ILE A 8 -40.34 0.21 13.67
C ILE A 8 -39.12 -0.65 13.28
N ALA A 9 -39.21 -1.30 12.12
CA ALA A 9 -38.08 -1.97 11.49
C ALA A 9 -37.10 -0.89 10.99
N THR A 10 -36.05 -0.61 11.77
CA THR A 10 -34.96 0.26 11.33
C THR A 10 -34.10 -0.53 10.34
N CYS A 11 -34.38 -0.38 9.06
CA CYS A 11 -33.53 -0.90 8.00
C CYS A 11 -32.22 -0.11 7.98
N PHE A 12 -31.17 -0.64 8.62
CA PHE A 12 -29.80 -0.20 8.35
C PHE A 12 -29.46 -0.64 6.92
N ALA A 13 -29.58 0.28 5.97
CA ALA A 13 -29.02 0.11 4.64
C ALA A 13 -27.50 0.10 4.78
N PHE A 14 -26.89 -1.08 4.89
CA PHE A 14 -25.46 -1.25 4.68
C PHE A 14 -25.20 -0.94 3.20
N VAL A 15 -24.77 0.28 2.93
CA VAL A 15 -24.21 0.64 1.63
C VAL A 15 -22.90 -0.12 1.54
N ALA A 16 -22.91 -1.28 0.88
CA ALA A 16 -21.70 -1.99 0.53
C ALA A 16 -20.97 -1.16 -0.52
N THR A 17 -20.13 -0.22 -0.08
CA THR A 17 -19.07 0.29 -0.94
C THR A 17 -18.19 -0.91 -1.24
N THR A 18 -18.11 -1.29 -2.51
CA THR A 18 -17.23 -2.37 -2.98
C THR A 18 -15.79 -1.88 -2.88
N VAL A 19 -15.28 -1.72 -1.67
CA VAL A 19 -13.86 -1.57 -1.41
C VAL A 19 -13.20 -2.84 -1.92
N ALA A 20 -12.24 -2.68 -2.83
CA ALA A 20 -11.47 -3.79 -3.36
C ALA A 20 -10.93 -4.63 -2.19
N ALA A 21 -10.99 -5.96 -2.32
CA ALA A 21 -10.72 -6.89 -1.23
C ALA A 21 -9.41 -6.52 -0.49
N GLY A 22 -9.50 -6.23 0.80
CA GLY A 22 -8.36 -5.88 1.65
C GLY A 22 -8.30 -4.42 2.10
N TRP A 23 -8.97 -3.48 1.44
CA TRP A 23 -8.95 -2.06 1.84
C TRP A 23 -10.03 -1.73 2.86
N THR A 24 -9.63 -1.14 3.98
CA THR A 24 -10.54 -0.61 5.00
C THR A 24 -10.41 0.90 5.06
N GLU A 25 -11.54 1.60 5.11
CA GLU A 25 -11.53 3.05 5.32
C GLU A 25 -11.00 3.36 6.73
N ASP A 26 -10.00 4.21 6.80
CA ASP A 26 -9.55 4.82 8.04
C ASP A 26 -10.26 6.18 8.20
N ALA A 27 -11.49 6.14 8.71
CA ALA A 27 -12.29 7.35 8.92
C ALA A 27 -11.62 8.37 9.85
N SER A 28 -10.65 7.94 10.67
CA SER A 28 -9.89 8.81 11.57
C SER A 28 -8.63 9.40 10.93
N GLY A 29 -8.12 8.76 9.87
CA GLY A 29 -6.81 9.06 9.28
C GLY A 29 -5.61 8.71 10.17
N GLN A 30 -5.81 8.05 11.31
CA GLN A 30 -4.77 7.78 12.30
C GLN A 30 -4.20 6.36 12.24
N ILE A 31 -4.83 5.44 11.53
CA ILE A 31 -4.35 4.07 11.42
C ILE A 31 -3.02 4.06 10.67
N TYR A 32 -2.90 4.80 9.56
CA TYR A 32 -1.63 4.92 8.85
C TYR A 32 -0.51 5.39 9.78
N SER A 33 -0.70 6.49 10.52
CA SER A 33 0.34 7.03 11.41
C SER A 33 0.68 6.09 12.58
N LYS A 34 -0.28 5.31 13.09
CA LYS A 34 0.01 4.28 14.10
C LYS A 34 1.02 3.24 13.64
N TYR A 35 1.04 2.88 12.36
CA TYR A 35 2.01 1.94 11.80
C TYR A 35 3.25 2.66 11.28
N CYS A 36 3.08 3.72 10.50
CA CYS A 36 4.11 4.29 9.64
C CYS A 36 4.89 5.46 10.25
N ASP A 37 4.41 6.06 11.36
CA ASP A 37 5.20 7.05 12.07
C ASP A 37 6.30 6.37 12.88
N LYS A 38 7.46 7.03 12.98
CA LYS A 38 8.61 6.56 13.78
C LYS A 38 8.26 6.20 15.24
N HIS A 39 7.24 6.87 15.79
CA HIS A 39 6.75 6.67 17.16
C HIS A 39 5.32 6.15 17.19
N GLY A 40 4.84 5.58 16.08
CA GLY A 40 3.52 4.97 15.99
C GLY A 40 3.38 3.81 16.98
N GLU A 41 2.18 3.68 17.57
CA GLU A 41 1.84 2.63 18.53
C GLU A 41 2.11 1.21 17.99
N LEU A 42 2.02 1.03 16.68
CA LEU A 42 2.15 -0.23 15.96
C LEU A 42 3.39 -0.26 15.05
N ALA A 43 4.31 0.70 15.19
CA ALA A 43 5.50 0.81 14.35
C ALA A 43 6.45 -0.40 14.47
N SER A 44 6.39 -1.15 15.57
CA SER A 44 7.19 -2.37 15.78
C SER A 44 6.49 -3.66 15.30
N THR A 45 5.37 -3.55 14.59
CA THR A 45 4.66 -4.72 14.03
C THR A 45 5.05 -4.96 12.57
N THR A 46 4.83 -6.16 12.03
CA THR A 46 5.09 -6.44 10.61
C THR A 46 4.10 -5.69 9.72
N HIS A 47 4.60 -4.74 8.93
CA HIS A 47 3.82 -3.98 7.96
C HIS A 47 4.75 -3.32 6.92
N VAL A 48 4.18 -2.83 5.82
CA VAL A 48 4.90 -2.02 4.84
C VAL A 48 4.10 -0.75 4.53
N CYS A 49 4.78 0.39 4.63
CA CYS A 49 4.24 1.71 4.32
C CYS A 49 4.59 2.11 2.89
N PHE A 50 3.67 2.78 2.23
CA PHE A 50 3.84 3.28 0.87
C PHE A 50 3.38 4.73 0.77
N ALA A 51 4.03 5.47 -0.12
CA ALA A 51 3.64 6.82 -0.51
C ALA A 51 3.38 6.87 -2.02
N THR A 52 2.37 7.64 -2.43
CA THR A 52 1.96 7.86 -3.83
C THR A 52 1.59 9.32 -4.03
N ASN A 53 1.87 9.88 -5.21
CA ASN A 53 1.38 11.22 -5.57
C ASN A 53 -0.06 11.17 -6.11
N ASP A 54 -0.58 9.98 -6.42
CA ASP A 54 -1.93 9.79 -6.93
C ASP A 54 -2.94 9.61 -5.78
N SER A 55 -3.69 10.68 -5.46
CA SER A 55 -4.78 10.62 -4.47
C SER A 55 -5.95 9.72 -4.89
N ASN A 56 -6.00 9.30 -6.16
CA ASN A 56 -6.98 8.37 -6.69
C ASN A 56 -6.41 6.95 -6.85
N PHE A 57 -5.25 6.66 -6.26
CA PHE A 57 -4.58 5.36 -6.38
C PHE A 57 -5.52 4.18 -6.13
N ALA A 58 -6.38 4.25 -5.13
CA ALA A 58 -7.36 3.20 -4.82
C ALA A 58 -8.24 2.80 -6.02
N SER A 59 -8.59 3.76 -6.87
CA SER A 59 -9.39 3.53 -8.09
C SER A 59 -8.59 2.87 -9.22
N THR A 60 -7.26 2.88 -9.15
CA THR A 60 -6.36 2.23 -10.11
C THR A 60 -6.10 0.76 -9.79
N VAL A 61 -6.48 0.31 -8.59
CA VAL A 61 -6.30 -1.07 -8.14
C VAL A 61 -7.35 -1.95 -8.79
N THR A 62 -6.92 -2.83 -9.68
CA THR A 62 -7.78 -3.79 -10.39
C THR A 62 -7.91 -5.12 -9.62
N SER A 63 -6.91 -5.45 -8.80
CA SER A 63 -6.94 -6.61 -7.93
C SER A 63 -6.07 -6.40 -6.69
N ALA A 64 -6.48 -6.97 -5.56
CA ALA A 64 -5.77 -6.93 -4.30
C ALA A 64 -6.02 -8.24 -3.52
N SER A 65 -4.99 -8.77 -2.85
CA SER A 65 -5.13 -10.02 -2.10
C SER A 65 -4.24 -10.12 -0.87
N ASP A 66 -4.75 -10.81 0.15
CA ASP A 66 -4.00 -11.33 1.31
C ASP A 66 -3.34 -10.28 2.24
N PHE A 67 -3.88 -9.06 2.27
CA PHE A 67 -3.51 -8.02 3.25
C PHE A 67 -4.74 -7.31 3.82
N GLN A 68 -4.53 -6.61 4.93
CA GLN A 68 -5.38 -5.54 5.40
C GLN A 68 -4.69 -4.20 5.11
N GLY A 69 -5.38 -3.31 4.40
CA GLY A 69 -4.83 -2.05 3.90
C GLY A 69 -5.59 -0.85 4.41
N TYR A 70 -4.86 0.19 4.80
CA TYR A 70 -5.43 1.47 5.23
C TYR A 70 -4.78 2.61 4.47
N PHE A 71 -5.60 3.54 3.99
CA PHE A 71 -5.15 4.79 3.40
C PHE A 71 -4.98 5.86 4.48
N SER A 72 -4.02 6.77 4.29
CA SER A 72 -4.00 8.05 4.99
C SER A 72 -5.25 8.88 4.64
N ALA A 73 -5.54 9.90 5.44
CA ALA A 73 -6.70 10.78 5.24
C ALA A 73 -6.70 11.47 3.85
N ASP A 74 -5.52 11.81 3.33
CA ASP A 74 -5.37 12.45 2.01
C ASP A 74 -5.22 11.44 0.85
N LYS A 75 -5.25 10.14 1.17
CA LYS A 75 -5.12 9.01 0.23
C LYS A 75 -3.81 8.99 -0.55
N LYS A 76 -2.79 9.73 -0.10
CA LYS A 76 -1.45 9.75 -0.70
C LYS A 76 -0.49 8.77 -0.05
N GLU A 77 -0.90 8.16 1.04
CA GLU A 77 -0.12 7.14 1.71
C GLU A 77 -1.02 5.96 2.05
N PHE A 78 -0.40 4.79 2.17
CA PHE A 78 -1.11 3.61 2.63
C PHE A 78 -0.19 2.63 3.32
N VAL A 79 -0.76 1.82 4.20
CA VAL A 79 -0.05 0.73 4.89
C VAL A 79 -0.67 -0.60 4.50
N LEU A 80 0.19 -1.61 4.28
CA LEU A 80 -0.20 -3.00 4.11
C LEU A 80 0.21 -3.79 5.35
N ILE A 81 -0.77 -4.45 5.94
CA ILE A 81 -0.62 -5.34 7.10
C ILE A 81 -0.89 -6.76 6.62
N PRO A 82 -0.02 -7.74 6.93
CA PRO A 82 -0.18 -9.09 6.43
C PRO A 82 -1.40 -9.79 7.04
N ASN A 83 -2.25 -10.38 6.18
CA ASN A 83 -3.14 -11.46 6.61
C ASN A 83 -2.44 -12.83 6.52
N LYS A 84 -1.48 -12.96 5.58
CA LYS A 84 -0.64 -14.13 5.33
C LYS A 84 0.79 -13.70 4.94
N GLY A 85 1.66 -14.65 4.62
CA GLY A 85 3.05 -14.40 4.25
C GLY A 85 3.28 -13.67 2.91
N LYS A 86 2.26 -13.48 2.07
CA LYS A 86 2.38 -12.77 0.79
C LYS A 86 1.12 -11.97 0.52
N ALA A 87 1.29 -10.72 0.08
CA ALA A 87 0.24 -9.83 -0.41
C ALA A 87 0.54 -9.38 -1.84
N SER A 88 -0.50 -8.99 -2.56
CA SER A 88 -0.36 -8.41 -3.89
C SER A 88 -1.35 -7.28 -4.15
N ILE A 89 -0.91 -6.28 -4.90
CA ILE A 89 -1.73 -5.22 -5.48
C ILE A 89 -1.44 -5.18 -6.97
N VAL A 90 -2.49 -5.24 -7.80
CA VAL A 90 -2.41 -5.16 -9.25
C VAL A 90 -3.10 -3.88 -9.70
N THR A 91 -2.40 -3.09 -10.52
CA THR A 91 -2.95 -1.98 -11.29
C THR A 91 -2.84 -2.30 -12.78
N ASP A 92 -3.28 -1.39 -13.65
CA ASP A 92 -3.22 -1.59 -15.11
C ASP A 92 -1.80 -1.80 -15.66
N SER A 93 -0.79 -1.21 -15.01
CA SER A 93 0.59 -1.20 -15.50
C SER A 93 1.59 -1.91 -14.59
N VAL A 94 1.25 -2.10 -13.31
CA VAL A 94 2.18 -2.57 -12.28
C VAL A 94 1.52 -3.61 -11.38
N THR A 95 2.30 -4.62 -11.00
CA THR A 95 1.96 -5.52 -9.89
C THR A 95 2.96 -5.32 -8.77
N LEU A 96 2.48 -4.91 -7.60
CA LEU A 96 3.21 -4.90 -6.34
C LEU A 96 3.05 -6.26 -5.66
N ILE A 97 4.16 -6.84 -5.24
CA ILE A 97 4.21 -8.04 -4.40
C ILE A 97 4.92 -7.68 -3.11
N VAL A 98 4.32 -8.02 -1.98
CA VAL A 98 4.95 -7.90 -0.66
C VAL A 98 4.99 -9.28 -0.01
N THR A 99 6.18 -9.74 0.33
CA THR A 99 6.39 -10.99 1.06
C THR A 99 6.77 -10.66 2.49
N PHE A 100 5.93 -11.03 3.46
CA PHE A 100 6.09 -10.69 4.87
C PHE A 100 6.65 -11.88 5.66
N ASP A 101 7.64 -11.62 6.53
CA ASP A 101 8.15 -12.60 7.48
C ASP A 101 7.22 -12.70 8.71
N THR A 102 6.06 -13.34 8.52
CA THR A 102 5.03 -13.49 9.59
C THR A 102 5.22 -14.73 10.46
N LYS A 103 5.97 -15.71 9.95
CA LYS A 103 6.49 -16.98 10.51
C LYS A 103 7.57 -17.41 9.51
N PRO A 104 8.53 -18.31 9.81
CA PRO A 104 9.55 -18.77 8.85
C PRO A 104 8.91 -19.62 7.74
N VAL A 105 8.12 -18.97 6.88
CA VAL A 105 7.73 -19.43 5.55
C VAL A 105 8.87 -19.08 4.59
N PHE A 106 9.63 -18.02 4.91
CA PHE A 106 10.84 -17.61 4.22
C PHE A 106 11.95 -17.45 5.26
N GLU A 107 12.86 -18.42 5.32
CA GLU A 107 14.06 -18.29 6.15
C GLU A 107 14.91 -17.12 5.63
N GLY A 108 15.27 -16.19 6.54
CA GLY A 108 16.37 -15.26 6.31
C GLY A 108 16.03 -13.80 6.01
N LEU A 109 14.77 -13.35 6.08
CA LEU A 109 14.47 -11.91 5.99
C LEU A 109 14.75 -11.18 7.32
N GLY A 110 14.45 -11.81 8.46
CA GLY A 110 14.61 -11.23 9.79
C GLY A 110 13.27 -10.85 10.40
N GLU A 111 13.23 -10.76 11.73
CA GLU A 111 12.00 -10.45 12.46
C GLU A 111 11.40 -9.12 11.97
N HIS A 112 10.09 -9.12 11.65
CA HIS A 112 9.37 -7.97 11.11
C HIS A 112 9.92 -7.38 9.81
N CYS A 113 10.64 -8.16 9.01
CA CYS A 113 11.08 -7.76 7.68
C CYS A 113 10.13 -8.23 6.57
N SER A 114 10.11 -7.49 5.47
CA SER A 114 9.31 -7.77 4.29
C SER A 114 10.11 -7.49 3.02
N LEU A 115 9.98 -8.35 2.02
CA LEU A 115 10.52 -8.12 0.68
C LEU A 115 9.43 -7.51 -0.21
N VAL A 116 9.74 -6.37 -0.81
CA VAL A 116 8.86 -5.63 -1.71
C VAL A 116 9.41 -5.72 -3.13
N GLU A 117 8.56 -6.14 -4.06
CA GLU A 117 8.92 -6.29 -5.48
C GLU A 117 7.85 -5.63 -6.34
N PHE A 118 8.31 -4.92 -7.38
CA PHE A 118 7.43 -4.41 -8.42
C PHE A 118 7.66 -5.18 -9.72
N LEU A 119 6.56 -5.55 -10.37
CA LEU A 119 6.56 -6.17 -11.68
C LEU A 119 5.86 -5.23 -12.66
N GLN A 120 6.50 -4.97 -13.78
CA GLN A 120 5.91 -4.23 -14.91
C GLN A 120 5.78 -5.20 -16.09
N TYR A 121 4.57 -5.35 -16.63
CA TYR A 121 4.28 -6.33 -17.69
C TYR A 121 4.76 -7.77 -17.34
N GLY A 122 4.62 -8.15 -16.07
CA GLY A 122 5.02 -9.46 -15.55
C GLY A 122 6.52 -9.65 -15.32
N LYS A 123 7.36 -8.63 -15.54
CA LYS A 123 8.81 -8.68 -15.29
C LYS A 123 9.17 -7.88 -14.05
N LYS A 124 9.98 -8.47 -13.16
CA LYS A 124 10.52 -7.77 -11.99
C LYS A 124 11.37 -6.58 -12.43
N VAL A 125 11.16 -5.43 -11.80
CA VAL A 125 12.00 -4.24 -11.99
C VAL A 125 13.11 -4.28 -10.95
N THR A 126 14.36 -4.36 -11.41
CA THR A 126 15.54 -4.70 -10.58
C THR A 126 15.91 -3.65 -9.55
N ASP A 127 15.45 -2.42 -9.72
CA ASP A 127 15.79 -1.27 -8.88
C ASP A 127 14.59 -0.70 -8.12
N ALA A 128 13.44 -1.37 -8.18
CA ALA A 128 12.22 -0.94 -7.49
C ALA A 128 11.87 -1.89 -6.34
N GLY A 129 11.62 -1.31 -5.16
CA GLY A 129 11.28 -2.06 -3.94
C GLY A 129 12.52 -2.31 -3.07
N GLY A 130 12.60 -3.49 -2.46
CA GLY A 130 13.68 -3.88 -1.56
C GLY A 130 13.18 -4.52 -0.26
N ILE A 131 14.09 -4.70 0.70
CA ILE A 131 13.77 -5.22 2.03
C ILE A 131 13.41 -4.04 2.95
N VAL A 132 12.28 -4.15 3.64
CA VAL A 132 11.82 -3.20 4.66
C VAL A 132 11.70 -3.94 5.97
N CYS A 133 12.33 -3.44 7.03
CA CYS A 133 12.26 -4.01 8.37
C CYS A 133 11.66 -3.02 9.36
N GLN A 134 10.86 -3.53 10.28
CA GLN A 134 10.24 -2.74 11.33
C GLN A 134 10.79 -3.07 12.72
N PRO A 135 10.85 -2.10 13.64
CA PRO A 135 10.52 -0.69 13.44
C PRO A 135 11.56 0.11 12.63
N GLY A 136 11.12 1.18 11.98
CA GLY A 136 12.00 2.17 11.33
C GLY A 136 12.13 2.04 9.81
N GLY A 137 11.37 1.13 9.20
CA GLY A 137 11.26 1.00 7.74
C GLY A 137 10.66 2.27 7.14
N ARG A 138 11.33 2.85 6.13
CA ARG A 138 10.80 4.02 5.42
C ARG A 138 9.66 3.62 4.50
N ALA A 139 8.71 4.52 4.31
CA ALA A 139 7.70 4.35 3.27
C ALA A 139 8.36 4.21 1.89
N ILE A 140 7.89 3.24 1.12
CA ILE A 140 8.33 3.02 -0.26
C ILE A 140 7.47 3.88 -1.18
N GLY A 141 8.12 4.66 -2.05
CA GLY A 141 7.39 5.37 -3.10
C GLY A 141 6.79 4.41 -4.12
N TRP A 142 5.54 4.67 -4.51
CA TRP A 142 4.84 3.89 -5.51
C TRP A 142 5.56 3.92 -6.86
N PHE A 143 5.45 2.82 -7.60
CA PHE A 143 6.24 2.60 -8.81
C PHE A 143 6.14 3.73 -9.83
N GLY A 144 4.91 4.16 -10.15
CA GLY A 144 4.67 5.20 -11.16
C GLY A 144 5.25 6.57 -10.80
N ASP A 145 5.47 6.84 -9.52
CA ASP A 145 5.96 8.12 -9.02
C ASP A 145 7.48 8.22 -8.97
N VAL A 146 8.14 7.10 -8.67
CA VAL A 146 9.59 7.05 -8.43
C VAL A 146 10.35 6.39 -9.58
N TYR A 147 9.73 5.42 -10.25
CA TYR A 147 10.40 4.54 -11.22
C TYR A 147 9.72 4.52 -12.60
N GLY A 148 8.59 5.23 -12.78
CA GLY A 148 7.91 5.36 -14.06
C GLY A 148 8.86 5.92 -15.13
N GLU A 149 8.72 5.43 -16.37
CA GLU A 149 9.54 5.87 -17.50
C GLU A 149 9.54 7.41 -17.60
N PRO A 150 10.68 8.05 -17.94
CA PRO A 150 10.64 9.42 -18.39
C PRO A 150 9.69 9.46 -19.57
N THR A 151 8.59 10.21 -19.44
CA THR A 151 7.58 10.32 -20.48
C THR A 151 8.29 10.58 -21.80
N SER A 152 8.15 9.65 -22.75
CA SER A 152 8.66 9.79 -24.11
C SER A 152 7.85 10.88 -24.82
N GLY A 153 8.12 12.11 -24.44
CA GLY A 153 7.29 13.27 -24.73
C GLY A 153 8.06 14.58 -24.56
N SER A 154 9.38 14.56 -24.72
CA SER A 154 10.12 15.78 -25.04
C SER A 154 11.24 15.44 -26.01
N LYS A 155 11.01 15.71 -27.30
CA LYS A 155 12.10 16.06 -28.23
C LYS A 155 12.66 17.41 -27.76
N GLY A 156 13.41 17.40 -26.66
CA GLY A 156 14.19 18.53 -26.19
C GLY A 156 15.65 18.12 -26.26
N ASN A 157 16.39 18.66 -27.22
CA ASN A 157 17.84 18.55 -27.30
C ASN A 157 18.45 19.17 -26.02
N GLY A 158 18.66 18.37 -24.99
CA GLY A 158 19.30 18.78 -23.74
C GLY A 158 20.40 17.80 -23.41
N GLN A 159 21.63 18.15 -23.78
CA GLN A 159 22.83 17.39 -23.46
C GLN A 159 23.01 17.30 -21.94
N PRO A 160 23.32 16.13 -21.35
CA PRO A 160 23.57 16.03 -19.91
C PRO A 160 24.84 16.79 -19.54
N GLY A 161 24.75 17.69 -18.56
CA GLY A 161 25.91 18.32 -17.93
C GLY A 161 26.70 17.29 -17.12
N PRO A 162 28.03 17.45 -16.99
CA PRO A 162 28.87 16.52 -16.26
C PRO A 162 28.52 16.50 -14.75
N PRO A 163 28.74 15.35 -14.08
CA PRO A 163 28.47 15.23 -12.64
C PRO A 163 29.38 16.14 -11.82
N PRO A 164 28.91 16.66 -10.68
CA PRO A 164 29.74 17.44 -9.77
C PRO A 164 30.86 16.54 -9.23
N GLY A 165 32.10 17.01 -9.39
CA GLY A 165 33.29 16.37 -8.84
C GLY A 165 33.29 16.39 -7.31
N PHE A 166 33.93 15.36 -6.74
CA PHE A 166 34.26 15.23 -5.33
C PHE A 166 35.10 16.40 -4.81
#